data_AF-A0AAU2J766-F1
#
_entry.id   AF-A0AAU2J766-F1
#
_cell.length_a   1.000
_cell.length_b   1.000
_cell.length_c   1.000
_cell.angle_alpha   90.00
_cell.angle_beta   90.00
_cell.angle_gamma   90.00
#
_symmetry.space_group_name_H-M   'P 1'
#
loop_
_entity.id
_entity.type
_entity.pdbx_description
1 polymer ?
#
loop_
_entity_poly.entity_id
_entity_poly.type
_entity_poly.pdbx_seq_one_letter_code
_entity_poly.pdbx_strand_id
1 'polypeptide(L)'
;MDLQGIGAVAAAGVTLATIPVLLVTGRWTTRAALQAAREAGRAGFAQAQATYSSALDAVNAQAAATHAQWRRGIQRDAYAAFLLADHQVREATERLITEVDADPSTLTMLMEEVNTTKAALRAAYVVVDLEGPSDLAFTADSVLTHAFLVAEANQREAVMERAWHQLVGMSEGSWMVGGIAAVHRDQARVFMECLVRVQVAIANGSYQGDPRHNPDGMDEEMTELTSAAYGAMSRVDDALSLRDRALLLDMHLRGRPRHRSDFEGWAAELERARSEFVRVARDELGSTPST
;
A
#
# COMPACT_ATOMS: atom_id res chain seq x y z
N MET A 1 -66.94 -87.50 -63.61
CA MET A 1 -65.66 -87.12 -64.26
C MET A 1 -65.06 -85.98 -63.45
N ASP A 2 -63.86 -86.21 -62.92
CA ASP A 2 -63.11 -85.40 -61.96
C ASP A 2 -62.63 -84.05 -62.52
N LEU A 3 -62.84 -82.98 -61.74
CA LEU A 3 -62.21 -81.67 -61.90
C LEU A 3 -61.51 -81.25 -60.59
N GLN A 4 -60.77 -82.19 -59.99
CA GLN A 4 -60.09 -82.04 -58.69
C GLN A 4 -58.55 -81.96 -58.82
N GLY A 5 -58.05 -81.46 -59.95
CA GLY A 5 -56.62 -81.55 -60.30
C GLY A 5 -55.88 -80.24 -60.62
N ILE A 6 -56.52 -79.07 -60.59
CA ILE A 6 -55.88 -77.81 -61.06
C ILE A 6 -55.58 -76.81 -59.92
N GLY A 7 -56.13 -77.01 -58.72
CA GLY A 7 -55.91 -76.10 -57.57
C GLY A 7 -54.56 -76.24 -56.85
N ALA A 8 -53.87 -77.38 -56.98
CA ALA A 8 -52.66 -77.67 -56.18
C ALA A 8 -51.34 -77.20 -56.83
N VAL A 9 -51.32 -76.97 -58.15
CA VAL A 9 -50.09 -76.60 -58.88
C VAL A 9 -49.85 -75.08 -58.88
N ALA A 10 -50.89 -74.27 -58.67
CA ALA A 10 -50.76 -72.81 -58.56
C ALA A 10 -50.18 -72.34 -57.20
N ALA A 11 -50.42 -73.08 -56.11
CA ALA A 11 -49.92 -72.74 -54.77
C ALA A 11 -48.41 -73.07 -54.58
N ALA A 12 -47.89 -74.06 -55.31
CA ALA A 12 -46.47 -74.45 -55.28
C ALA A 12 -45.57 -73.56 -56.16
N GLY A 13 -46.12 -72.92 -57.20
CA GLY A 13 -45.37 -72.00 -58.08
C GLY A 13 -45.07 -70.64 -57.42
N VAL A 14 -45.99 -70.12 -56.62
CA VAL A 14 -45.84 -68.82 -55.93
C VAL A 14 -44.89 -68.91 -54.74
N THR A 15 -44.77 -70.08 -54.10
CA THR A 15 -43.86 -70.33 -52.97
C THR A 15 -42.41 -70.59 -53.41
N LEU A 16 -42.18 -71.11 -54.63
CA LEU A 16 -40.82 -71.29 -55.18
C LEU A 16 -40.21 -70.01 -55.79
N ALA A 17 -41.03 -69.08 -56.28
CA ALA A 17 -40.56 -67.80 -56.81
C ALA A 17 -40.32 -66.71 -55.74
N THR A 18 -40.88 -66.87 -54.54
CA THR A 18 -40.75 -65.89 -53.45
C THR A 18 -39.46 -66.05 -52.64
N ILE A 19 -38.92 -67.27 -52.53
CA ILE A 19 -37.67 -67.57 -51.79
C ILE A 19 -36.45 -66.83 -52.38
N PRO A 20 -36.20 -66.82 -53.72
CA PRO A 20 -35.08 -66.08 -54.30
C PRO A 20 -35.21 -64.57 -54.13
N VAL A 21 -36.43 -64.03 -54.26
CA VAL A 21 -36.70 -62.60 -54.12
C VAL A 21 -36.47 -62.14 -52.68
N LEU A 22 -36.90 -62.93 -51.69
CA LEU A 22 -36.66 -62.66 -50.26
C LEU A 22 -35.17 -62.72 -49.88
N LEU A 23 -34.40 -63.63 -50.48
CA LEU A 23 -32.95 -63.70 -50.25
C LEU A 23 -32.19 -62.52 -50.86
N VAL A 24 -32.60 -62.05 -52.04
CA VAL A 24 -31.98 -60.88 -52.67
C VAL A 24 -32.32 -59.61 -51.89
N THR A 25 -33.59 -59.37 -51.57
CA THR A 25 -33.98 -58.19 -50.77
C THR A 25 -33.34 -58.22 -49.37
N GLY A 26 -33.29 -59.39 -48.72
CA GLY A 26 -32.58 -59.59 -47.45
C GLY A 26 -31.07 -59.27 -47.51
N ARG A 27 -30.40 -59.56 -48.64
CA ARG A 27 -28.97 -59.25 -48.82
C ARG A 27 -28.70 -57.76 -49.05
N TRP A 28 -29.62 -57.06 -49.71
CA TRP A 28 -29.51 -55.61 -49.91
C TRP A 28 -29.84 -54.85 -48.62
N THR A 29 -30.85 -55.27 -47.87
CA THR A 29 -31.20 -54.65 -46.57
C THR A 29 -30.11 -54.84 -45.54
N THR A 30 -29.47 -56.01 -45.47
CA THR A 30 -28.32 -56.24 -44.57
C THR A 30 -27.10 -55.40 -44.93
N ARG A 31 -26.81 -55.18 -46.22
CA ARG A 31 -25.73 -54.28 -46.66
C ARG A 31 -26.02 -52.81 -46.36
N ALA A 32 -27.25 -52.37 -46.62
CA ALA A 32 -27.70 -51.02 -46.28
C ALA A 32 -27.65 -50.80 -44.76
N ALA A 33 -28.10 -51.77 -43.96
CA ALA A 33 -28.02 -51.73 -42.50
C ALA A 33 -26.58 -51.67 -42.00
N LEU A 34 -25.64 -52.41 -42.62
CA LEU A 34 -24.22 -52.35 -42.26
C LEU A 34 -23.56 -51.01 -42.65
N GLN A 35 -23.93 -50.41 -43.78
CA GLN A 35 -23.43 -49.08 -44.17
C GLN A 35 -23.98 -48.00 -43.24
N ALA A 36 -25.29 -48.01 -42.98
CA ALA A 36 -25.94 -47.11 -42.03
C ALA A 36 -25.34 -47.24 -40.62
N ALA A 37 -25.07 -48.47 -40.15
CA ALA A 37 -24.43 -48.70 -38.85
C ALA A 37 -22.99 -48.14 -38.79
N ARG A 38 -22.22 -48.24 -39.87
CA ARG A 38 -20.86 -47.66 -39.95
C ARG A 38 -20.88 -46.14 -39.97
N GLU A 39 -21.81 -45.54 -40.71
CA GLU A 39 -21.99 -44.09 -40.77
C GLU A 39 -22.46 -43.52 -39.43
N ALA A 40 -23.44 -44.17 -38.79
CA ALA A 40 -23.88 -43.84 -37.44
C ALA A 40 -22.74 -43.95 -36.41
N GLY A 41 -21.89 -44.99 -36.52
CA GLY A 41 -20.70 -45.13 -35.68
C GLY A 41 -19.72 -43.98 -35.85
N ARG A 42 -19.37 -43.59 -37.09
CA ARG A 42 -18.47 -42.45 -37.37
C ARG A 42 -19.05 -41.12 -36.89
N ALA A 43 -20.33 -40.89 -37.14
CA ALA A 43 -21.03 -39.69 -36.67
C ALA A 43 -21.03 -39.63 -35.13
N GLY A 44 -21.27 -40.75 -34.45
CA GLY A 44 -21.20 -40.86 -32.99
C GLY A 44 -19.80 -40.56 -32.44
N PHE A 45 -18.74 -41.08 -33.06
CA PHE A 45 -17.36 -40.76 -32.67
C PHE A 45 -17.02 -39.28 -32.87
N ALA A 46 -17.42 -38.70 -34.01
CA ALA A 46 -17.19 -37.28 -34.28
C ALA A 46 -17.94 -36.39 -33.28
N GLN A 47 -19.19 -36.73 -32.93
CA GLN A 47 -19.96 -36.03 -31.92
C GLN A 47 -19.33 -36.17 -30.52
N ALA A 48 -18.87 -37.36 -30.15
CA ALA A 48 -18.20 -37.58 -28.87
C ALA A 48 -16.89 -36.79 -28.78
N GLN A 49 -16.09 -36.75 -29.85
CA GLN A 49 -14.87 -35.96 -29.92
C GLN A 49 -15.14 -34.46 -29.82
N ALA A 50 -16.13 -33.95 -30.56
CA ALA A 50 -16.53 -32.54 -30.50
C ALA A 50 -17.07 -32.15 -29.11
N THR A 51 -17.84 -33.04 -28.48
CA THR A 51 -18.33 -32.83 -27.11
C THR A 51 -17.17 -32.81 -26.14
N TYR A 52 -16.22 -33.74 -26.27
CA TYR A 52 -15.03 -33.79 -25.42
C TYR A 52 -14.15 -32.54 -25.56
N SER A 53 -13.89 -32.07 -26.79
CA SER A 53 -13.12 -30.84 -27.00
C SER A 53 -13.85 -29.62 -26.44
N SER A 54 -15.17 -29.51 -26.67
CA SER A 54 -15.96 -28.42 -26.08
C SER A 54 -15.96 -28.43 -24.55
N ALA A 55 -15.97 -29.62 -23.94
CA ALA A 55 -15.91 -29.77 -22.50
C ALA A 55 -14.53 -29.38 -21.96
N LEU A 56 -13.45 -29.74 -22.67
CA LEU A 56 -12.10 -29.30 -22.35
C LEU A 56 -11.94 -27.78 -22.43
N ASP A 57 -12.45 -27.16 -23.51
CA ASP A 57 -12.41 -25.72 -23.69
C ASP A 57 -13.19 -25.00 -22.59
N ALA A 58 -14.37 -25.52 -22.23
CA ALA A 58 -15.18 -24.99 -21.13
C ALA A 58 -14.46 -25.10 -19.77
N VAL A 59 -13.80 -26.23 -19.48
CA VAL A 59 -13.02 -26.41 -18.24
C VAL A 59 -11.82 -25.46 -18.21
N ASN A 60 -11.11 -25.28 -19.32
CA ASN A 60 -9.98 -24.36 -19.41
C ASN A 60 -10.43 -22.90 -19.21
N ALA A 61 -11.53 -22.49 -19.86
CA ALA A 61 -12.11 -21.16 -19.67
C ALA A 61 -12.54 -20.93 -18.22
N GLN A 62 -13.16 -21.94 -17.59
CA GLN A 62 -13.57 -21.87 -16.18
C GLN A 62 -12.36 -21.78 -15.23
N ALA A 63 -11.31 -22.55 -15.48
CA ALA A 63 -10.08 -22.50 -14.69
C ALA A 63 -9.39 -21.13 -14.79
N ALA A 64 -9.31 -20.58 -16.01
CA ALA A 64 -8.77 -19.24 -16.24
C ALA A 64 -9.59 -18.16 -15.52
N ALA A 65 -10.93 -18.22 -15.61
CA ALA A 65 -11.81 -17.29 -14.91
C ALA A 65 -11.68 -17.37 -13.37
N THR A 66 -11.59 -18.59 -12.84
CA THR A 66 -11.40 -18.85 -11.40
C THR A 66 -10.06 -18.31 -10.92
N HIS A 67 -8.98 -18.56 -11.66
CA HIS A 67 -7.66 -18.04 -11.33
C HIS A 67 -7.62 -16.50 -11.38
N ALA A 68 -8.24 -15.89 -12.39
CA ALA A 68 -8.35 -14.44 -12.50
C ALA A 68 -9.14 -13.82 -11.33
N GLN A 69 -10.22 -14.48 -10.88
CA GLN A 69 -10.97 -14.05 -9.70
C GLN A 69 -10.14 -14.17 -8.42
N TRP A 70 -9.38 -15.27 -8.26
CA TRP A 70 -8.50 -15.46 -7.11
C TRP A 70 -7.41 -14.39 -7.03
N ARG A 71 -6.74 -14.07 -8.15
CA ARG A 71 -5.74 -12.98 -8.20
C ARG A 71 -6.34 -11.63 -7.80
N ARG A 72 -7.51 -11.27 -8.32
CA ARG A 72 -8.20 -10.02 -7.94
C ARG A 72 -8.54 -9.99 -6.45
N GLY A 73 -8.87 -11.13 -5.86
CA GLY A 73 -9.05 -11.28 -4.42
C GLY A 73 -7.79 -10.88 -3.65
N ILE A 74 -6.65 -11.49 -4.00
CA ILE A 74 -5.34 -11.20 -3.38
C ILE A 74 -4.97 -9.72 -3.54
N GLN A 75 -5.08 -9.19 -4.76
CA GLN A 75 -4.74 -7.79 -5.05
C GLN A 75 -5.57 -6.82 -4.21
N ARG A 76 -6.89 -7.01 -4.15
CA ARG A 76 -7.78 -6.18 -3.34
C ARG A 76 -7.42 -6.24 -1.85
N ASP A 77 -7.10 -7.42 -1.34
CA ASP A 77 -6.73 -7.61 0.06
C ASP A 77 -5.38 -6.93 0.37
N ALA A 78 -4.41 -7.02 -0.55
CA ALA A 78 -3.12 -6.33 -0.47
C ALA A 78 -3.27 -4.79 -0.48
N TYR A 79 -4.10 -4.25 -1.40
CA TYR A 79 -4.32 -2.81 -1.50
C TYR A 79 -5.04 -2.25 -0.26
N ALA A 80 -6.00 -3.01 0.29
CA ALA A 80 -6.68 -2.65 1.54
C ALA A 80 -5.72 -2.67 2.74
N ALA A 81 -4.84 -3.67 2.83
CA ALA A 81 -3.83 -3.76 3.88
C ALA A 81 -2.83 -2.59 3.81
N PHE A 82 -2.41 -2.19 2.60
CA PHE A 82 -1.53 -1.04 2.39
C PHE A 82 -2.16 0.27 2.87
N LEU A 83 -3.40 0.56 2.46
CA LEU A 83 -4.13 1.76 2.90
C LEU A 83 -4.38 1.79 4.40
N LEU A 84 -4.67 0.63 5.01
CA LEU A 84 -4.81 0.52 6.46
C LEU A 84 -3.51 0.83 7.18
N ALA A 85 -2.38 0.27 6.72
CA ALA A 85 -1.08 0.52 7.34
C ALA A 85 -0.65 1.99 7.21
N ASP A 86 -0.95 2.63 6.07
CA ASP A 86 -0.69 4.05 5.85
C ASP A 86 -1.53 4.94 6.79
N HIS A 87 -2.80 4.59 6.98
CA HIS A 87 -3.66 5.23 7.97
C HIS A 87 -3.12 5.09 9.40
N GLN A 88 -2.67 3.88 9.77
CA GLN A 88 -2.09 3.62 11.10
C GLN A 88 -0.81 4.43 11.36
N VAL A 89 0.05 4.61 10.36
CA VAL A 89 1.22 5.51 10.46
C VAL A 89 0.74 6.94 10.76
N ARG A 90 -0.28 7.42 10.05
CA ARG A 90 -0.83 8.76 10.29
C ARG A 90 -1.35 8.91 11.72
N GLU A 91 -2.18 7.99 12.20
CA GLU A 91 -2.72 8.01 13.56
C GLU A 91 -1.64 7.94 14.63
N ALA A 92 -0.63 7.08 14.46
CA ALA A 92 0.50 6.98 15.38
C ALA A 92 1.31 8.29 15.42
N THR A 93 1.55 8.92 14.26
CA THR A 93 2.28 10.19 14.20
C THR A 93 1.47 11.38 14.72
N GLU A 94 0.14 11.36 14.61
CA GLU A 94 -0.73 12.38 15.20
C GLU A 94 -0.74 12.30 16.71
N ARG A 95 -0.89 11.09 17.27
CA ARG A 95 -0.77 10.84 18.72
C ARG A 95 0.59 11.25 19.26
N LEU A 96 1.66 11.01 18.52
CA LEU A 96 3.00 11.47 18.85
C LEU A 96 3.08 13.00 19.01
N ILE A 97 2.21 13.79 18.40
CA ILE A 97 2.19 15.25 18.63
C ILE A 97 1.22 15.64 19.75
N THR A 98 0.05 15.00 19.81
CA THR A 98 -1.02 15.41 20.73
C THR A 98 -0.83 14.89 22.15
N GLU A 99 -0.16 13.75 22.31
CA GLU A 99 -0.01 13.05 23.59
C GLU A 99 1.40 13.17 24.19
N VAL A 100 2.31 13.91 23.53
CA VAL A 100 3.65 14.14 24.09
C VAL A 100 3.55 15.05 25.30
N ASP A 101 3.74 14.42 26.45
CA ASP A 101 3.95 15.07 27.73
C ASP A 101 5.46 15.29 27.97
N ALA A 102 5.79 15.79 29.16
CA ALA A 102 7.19 15.95 29.57
C ALA A 102 7.88 14.63 29.94
N ASP A 103 7.15 13.50 29.98
CA ASP A 103 7.71 12.21 30.40
C ASP A 103 8.50 11.54 29.25
N PRO A 104 9.82 11.29 29.43
CA PRO A 104 10.62 10.60 28.40
C PRO A 104 10.11 9.20 28.07
N SER A 105 9.42 8.53 29.00
CA SER A 105 8.94 7.16 28.79
C SER A 105 7.78 7.12 27.78
N THR A 106 6.83 8.06 27.88
CA THR A 106 5.72 8.25 26.93
C THR A 106 6.23 8.51 25.51
N LEU A 107 7.18 9.45 25.36
CA LEU A 107 7.77 9.74 24.04
C LEU A 107 8.43 8.51 23.42
N THR A 108 9.19 7.75 24.21
CA THR A 108 9.87 6.52 23.72
C THR A 108 8.86 5.49 23.24
N MET A 109 7.76 5.30 23.98
CA MET A 109 6.67 4.38 23.61
C MET A 109 6.00 4.80 22.30
N LEU A 110 5.62 6.07 22.17
CA LEU A 110 4.98 6.61 20.96
C LEU A 110 5.91 6.55 19.74
N MET A 111 7.21 6.81 19.92
CA MET A 111 8.21 6.66 18.85
C MET A 111 8.32 5.22 18.37
N GLU A 112 8.32 4.25 19.30
CA GLU A 112 8.37 2.83 18.95
C GLU A 112 7.10 2.37 18.22
N GLU A 113 5.94 2.92 18.59
CA GLU A 113 4.69 2.69 17.87
C GLU A 113 4.73 3.24 16.44
N VAL A 114 5.26 4.46 16.24
CA VAL A 114 5.46 5.01 14.89
C VAL A 114 6.43 4.15 14.08
N ASN A 115 7.52 3.64 14.69
CA ASN A 115 8.46 2.77 13.99
C ASN A 115 7.83 1.42 13.61
N THR A 116 7.01 0.86 14.49
CA THR A 116 6.26 -0.39 14.26
C THR A 116 5.27 -0.23 13.10
N THR A 117 4.50 0.87 13.09
CA THR A 117 3.55 1.16 12.00
C THR A 117 4.27 1.48 10.67
N LYS A 118 5.41 2.17 10.69
CA LYS A 118 6.27 2.36 9.50
C LYS A 118 6.74 1.01 8.93
N ALA A 119 7.17 0.09 9.79
CA ALA A 119 7.58 -1.25 9.37
C ALA A 119 6.41 -2.04 8.75
N ALA A 120 5.21 -1.94 9.33
CA ALA A 120 4.00 -2.55 8.79
C ALA A 120 3.61 -1.97 7.41
N LEU A 121 3.69 -0.64 7.24
CA LEU A 121 3.45 0.02 5.95
C LEU A 121 4.45 -0.45 4.89
N ARG A 122 5.74 -0.55 5.25
CA ARG A 122 6.76 -1.08 4.34
C ARG A 122 6.52 -2.54 3.95
N ALA A 123 6.08 -3.38 4.89
CA ALA A 123 5.73 -4.76 4.61
C ALA A 123 4.53 -4.85 3.66
N ALA A 124 3.49 -4.05 3.89
CA ALA A 124 2.33 -3.99 3.01
C ALA A 124 2.68 -3.48 1.60
N TYR A 125 3.57 -2.48 1.49
CA TYR A 125 4.11 -1.99 0.23
C TYR A 125 4.76 -3.12 -0.60
N VAL A 126 5.58 -3.96 0.02
CA VAL A 126 6.25 -5.08 -0.68
C VAL A 126 5.23 -6.05 -1.28
N VAL A 127 4.09 -6.28 -0.63
CA VAL A 127 3.03 -7.13 -1.19
C VAL A 127 2.38 -6.45 -2.41
N VAL A 128 2.15 -5.14 -2.35
CA VAL A 128 1.62 -4.37 -3.49
C VAL A 128 2.60 -4.38 -4.67
N ASP A 129 3.90 -4.24 -4.41
CA ASP A 129 4.95 -4.28 -5.43
C ASP A 129 5.04 -5.66 -6.13
N LEU A 130 4.79 -6.74 -5.38
CA LEU A 130 4.81 -8.10 -5.92
C LEU A 130 3.53 -8.48 -6.70
N GLU A 131 2.36 -8.05 -6.23
CA GLU A 131 1.06 -8.49 -6.76
C GLU A 131 0.39 -7.47 -7.70
N GLY A 132 0.81 -6.21 -7.64
CA GLY A 132 0.23 -5.10 -8.37
C GLY A 132 0.90 -4.81 -9.71
N PRO A 133 0.23 -4.07 -10.61
CA PRO A 133 0.85 -3.53 -11.81
C PRO A 133 1.92 -2.47 -11.44
N SER A 134 2.91 -2.29 -12.32
CA SER A 134 4.03 -1.36 -12.10
C SER A 134 3.60 0.07 -11.75
N ASP A 135 2.53 0.55 -12.38
CA ASP A 135 2.04 1.92 -12.17
C ASP A 135 1.46 2.10 -10.75
N LEU A 136 0.83 1.04 -10.23
CA LEU A 136 0.31 1.04 -8.87
C LEU A 136 1.43 0.90 -7.84
N ALA A 137 2.43 0.05 -8.11
CA ALA A 137 3.62 -0.08 -7.28
C ALA A 137 4.38 1.26 -7.18
N PHE A 138 4.56 1.96 -8.30
CA PHE A 138 5.16 3.30 -8.32
C PHE A 138 4.38 4.30 -7.47
N THR A 139 3.05 4.29 -7.55
CA THR A 139 2.22 5.18 -6.75
C THR A 139 2.26 4.83 -5.26
N ALA A 140 2.33 3.53 -4.92
CA ALA A 140 2.50 3.05 -3.55
C ALA A 140 3.86 3.47 -2.95
N ASP A 141 4.93 3.45 -3.73
CA ASP A 141 6.25 3.92 -3.31
C ASP A 141 6.23 5.42 -2.99
N SER A 142 5.52 6.21 -3.79
CA SER A 142 5.31 7.64 -3.52
C SER A 142 4.55 7.86 -2.20
N VAL A 143 3.48 7.09 -1.93
CA VAL A 143 2.77 7.13 -0.63
C VAL A 143 3.72 6.76 0.52
N LEU A 144 4.45 5.65 0.40
CA LEU A 144 5.41 5.19 1.42
C LEU A 144 6.46 6.25 1.74
N THR A 145 7.07 6.83 0.70
CA THR A 145 8.13 7.83 0.82
C THR A 145 7.63 9.08 1.54
N HIS A 146 6.51 9.65 1.09
CA HIS A 146 5.98 10.87 1.70
C HIS A 146 5.39 10.63 3.10
N ALA A 147 4.78 9.47 3.35
CA ALA A 147 4.35 9.08 4.69
C ALA A 147 5.53 9.01 5.66
N PHE A 148 6.68 8.49 5.22
CA PHE A 148 7.89 8.42 6.04
C PHE A 148 8.49 9.80 6.32
N LEU A 149 8.52 10.69 5.32
CA LEU A 149 9.00 12.07 5.49
C LEU A 149 8.12 12.85 6.49
N VAL A 150 6.79 12.73 6.37
CA VAL A 150 5.84 13.35 7.31
C VAL A 150 6.01 12.76 8.72
N ALA A 151 6.14 11.43 8.84
CA ALA A 151 6.35 10.76 10.13
C ALA A 151 7.66 11.21 10.79
N GLU A 152 8.75 11.34 10.03
CA GLU A 152 10.04 11.80 10.55
C GLU A 152 10.00 13.27 10.99
N ALA A 153 9.30 14.12 10.24
CA ALA A 153 9.09 15.51 10.65
C ALA A 153 8.31 15.59 11.97
N ASN A 154 7.25 14.80 12.12
CA ASN A 154 6.48 14.72 13.37
C ASN A 154 7.31 14.15 14.53
N GLN A 155 8.15 13.13 14.30
CA GLN A 155 9.08 12.62 15.31
C GLN A 155 10.07 13.70 15.78
N ARG A 156 10.61 14.50 14.86
CA ARG A 156 11.51 15.60 15.22
C ARG A 156 10.78 16.69 16.01
N GLU A 157 9.56 17.05 15.60
CA GLU A 157 8.71 18.02 16.31
C GLU A 157 8.41 17.56 17.74
N ALA A 158 8.08 16.28 17.93
CA ALA A 158 7.79 15.70 19.25
C ALA A 158 8.99 15.73 20.20
N VAL A 159 10.18 15.31 19.72
CA VAL A 159 11.42 15.38 20.52
C VAL A 159 11.74 16.82 20.91
N MET A 160 11.51 17.75 19.98
CA MET A 160 11.73 19.17 20.14
C MET A 160 10.78 19.80 21.16
N GLU A 161 9.47 19.50 21.10
CA GLU A 161 8.49 19.97 22.08
C GLU A 161 8.80 19.45 23.49
N ARG A 162 9.18 18.18 23.61
CA ARG A 162 9.64 17.63 24.90
C ARG A 162 10.86 18.40 25.42
N ALA A 163 11.88 18.61 24.58
CA ALA A 163 13.08 19.34 24.97
C ALA A 163 12.75 20.79 25.40
N TRP A 164 11.78 21.42 24.73
CA TRP A 164 11.32 22.76 25.06
C TRP A 164 10.60 22.79 26.41
N HIS A 165 9.64 21.88 26.64
CA HIS A 165 8.97 21.75 27.94
C HIS A 165 9.96 21.47 29.07
N GLN A 166 10.98 20.64 28.83
CA GLN A 166 12.02 20.37 29.82
C GLN A 166 12.83 21.64 30.14
N LEU A 167 13.23 22.41 29.12
CA LEU A 167 13.95 23.66 29.29
C LEU A 167 13.11 24.71 30.05
N VAL A 168 11.83 24.83 29.71
CA VAL A 168 10.87 25.70 30.42
C VAL A 168 10.75 25.27 31.88
N GLY A 169 10.55 23.98 32.15
CA GLY A 169 10.47 23.46 33.52
C GLY A 169 11.75 23.72 34.34
N MET A 170 12.93 23.63 33.72
CA MET A 170 14.20 23.99 34.37
C MET A 170 14.26 25.48 34.71
N SER A 171 13.72 26.35 33.83
CA SER A 171 13.72 27.80 34.02
C SER A 171 12.69 28.31 35.05
N GLU A 172 11.57 27.59 35.22
CA GLU A 172 10.48 27.96 36.11
C GLU A 172 10.61 27.38 37.53
N GLY A 173 11.63 26.55 37.77
CA GLY A 173 11.80 25.84 39.05
C GLY A 173 11.66 26.73 40.30
N SER A 174 11.28 26.13 41.43
CA SER A 174 10.94 26.87 42.66
C SER A 174 12.04 27.83 43.14
N TRP A 175 11.72 29.13 43.17
CA TRP A 175 12.57 30.23 43.67
C TRP A 175 13.06 30.05 45.11
N MET A 176 12.46 29.13 45.87
CA MET A 176 12.85 28.82 47.25
C MET A 176 14.08 27.91 47.36
N VAL A 177 14.54 27.29 46.26
CA VAL A 177 15.76 26.49 46.25
C VAL A 177 16.95 27.38 45.87
N GLY A 178 17.71 27.82 46.88
CA GLY A 178 19.00 28.50 46.67
C GLY A 178 20.13 27.56 46.22
N GLY A 179 21.31 28.11 45.93
CA GLY A 179 22.51 27.33 45.60
C GLY A 179 22.58 26.88 44.13
N ILE A 180 23.08 25.67 43.90
CA ILE A 180 23.37 25.13 42.55
C ILE A 180 22.11 25.10 41.66
N ALA A 181 20.94 24.79 42.23
CA ALA A 181 19.67 24.79 41.50
C ALA A 181 19.28 26.17 40.96
N ALA A 182 19.62 27.26 41.67
CA ALA A 182 19.38 28.61 41.21
C ALA A 182 20.28 28.96 40.02
N VAL A 183 21.53 28.47 40.01
CA VAL A 183 22.47 28.64 38.90
C VAL A 183 21.96 27.93 37.64
N HIS A 184 21.51 26.67 37.76
CA HIS A 184 20.97 25.93 36.61
C HIS A 184 19.70 26.56 36.04
N ARG A 185 18.83 27.09 36.90
CA ARG A 185 17.65 27.87 36.46
C ARG A 185 18.04 29.09 35.66
N ASP A 186 18.99 29.87 36.16
CA ASP A 186 19.45 31.09 35.50
C ASP A 186 20.09 30.76 34.14
N GLN A 187 20.91 29.70 34.08
CA GLN A 187 21.48 29.19 32.83
C GLN A 187 20.41 28.77 31.82
N ALA A 188 19.37 28.03 32.25
CA ALA A 188 18.25 27.64 31.41
C ALA A 188 17.48 28.87 30.88
N ARG A 189 17.24 29.86 31.74
CA ARG A 189 16.59 31.12 31.37
C ARG A 189 17.40 31.90 30.34
N VAL A 190 18.69 32.09 30.58
CA VAL A 190 19.59 32.76 29.63
C VAL A 190 19.59 32.06 28.28
N PHE A 191 19.61 30.72 28.26
CA PHE A 191 19.54 29.97 27.01
C PHE A 191 18.21 30.19 26.27
N MET A 192 17.07 30.15 26.96
CA MET A 192 15.77 30.48 26.35
C MET A 192 15.73 31.91 25.81
N GLU A 193 16.23 32.89 26.57
CA GLU A 193 16.29 34.29 26.13
C GLU A 193 17.13 34.43 24.85
N CYS A 194 18.28 33.73 24.76
CA CYS A 194 19.07 33.68 23.54
C CYS A 194 18.30 33.05 22.37
N LEU A 195 17.60 31.92 22.59
CA LEU A 195 16.79 31.25 21.55
C LEU A 195 15.67 32.16 21.01
N VAL A 196 14.98 32.87 21.90
CA VAL A 196 13.92 33.82 21.52
C VAL A 196 14.49 35.00 20.74
N ARG A 197 15.65 35.55 21.15
CA ARG A 197 16.30 36.65 20.40
C ARG A 197 16.70 36.22 18.98
N VAL A 198 17.24 35.02 18.82
CA VAL A 198 17.53 34.43 17.51
C VAL A 198 16.26 34.32 16.67
N GLN A 199 15.16 33.80 17.23
CA GLN A 199 13.89 33.66 16.52
C GLN A 199 13.29 35.01 16.11
N VAL A 200 13.37 36.03 16.97
CA VAL A 200 12.90 37.39 16.66
C VAL A 200 13.72 38.02 15.54
N ALA A 201 15.05 37.84 15.54
CA ALA A 201 15.91 38.34 14.46
C ALA A 201 15.56 37.70 13.10
N ILE A 202 15.30 36.38 13.08
CA ILE A 202 14.84 35.68 11.88
C ILE A 202 13.47 36.19 11.42
N ALA A 203 12.52 36.35 12.35
CA ALA A 203 11.17 36.81 12.03
C ALA A 203 11.15 38.25 11.47
N ASN A 204 12.09 39.10 11.91
CA ASN A 204 12.25 40.46 11.40
C ASN A 204 12.94 40.53 10.02
N GLY A 205 13.29 39.38 9.44
CA GLY A 205 13.82 39.30 8.08
C GLY A 205 15.31 39.61 7.97
N SER A 206 16.06 39.61 9.08
CA SER A 206 17.52 39.81 9.07
C SER A 206 18.26 38.72 8.29
N TYR A 207 17.64 37.56 8.05
CA TYR A 207 18.28 36.45 7.36
C TYR A 207 17.29 35.56 6.58
N GLN A 208 17.52 35.41 5.27
CA GLN A 208 16.89 34.42 4.40
C GLN A 208 17.93 33.36 4.01
N GLY A 209 18.17 32.37 4.86
CA GLY A 209 19.09 31.28 4.55
C GLY A 209 19.14 30.24 5.65
N ASP A 210 19.93 29.19 5.45
CA ASP A 210 20.27 28.23 6.51
C ASP A 210 21.62 28.62 7.13
N PRO A 211 21.67 28.97 8.42
CA PRO A 211 22.88 29.34 9.15
C PRO A 211 24.09 28.44 8.94
N ARG A 212 23.85 27.14 8.75
CA ARG A 212 24.91 26.13 8.69
C ARG A 212 25.54 26.00 7.31
N HIS A 213 24.81 26.33 6.27
CA HIS A 213 25.24 26.15 4.88
C HIS A 213 25.77 27.44 4.25
N ASN A 214 25.38 28.59 4.78
CA ASN A 214 25.88 29.88 4.34
C ASN A 214 26.20 30.80 5.53
N PRO A 215 27.22 30.46 6.35
CA PRO A 215 27.62 31.30 7.48
C PRO A 215 28.07 32.70 7.02
N ASP A 216 28.61 32.81 5.80
CA ASP A 216 29.05 34.09 5.20
C ASP A 216 27.88 35.02 4.83
N GLY A 217 26.65 34.50 4.82
CA GLY A 217 25.43 35.25 4.54
C GLY A 217 24.75 35.85 5.77
N MET A 218 25.25 35.55 6.97
CA MET A 218 24.72 36.14 8.20
C MET A 218 25.19 37.59 8.36
N ASP A 219 24.30 38.47 8.81
CA ASP A 219 24.74 39.74 9.34
C ASP A 219 25.52 39.54 10.66
N GLU A 220 26.26 40.58 11.05
CA GLU A 220 27.07 40.58 12.27
C GLU A 220 26.20 40.32 13.51
N GLU A 221 24.98 40.87 13.52
CA GLU A 221 24.00 40.69 14.60
C GLU A 221 23.57 39.23 14.78
N MET A 222 23.19 38.54 13.70
CA MET A 222 22.78 37.14 13.73
C MET A 222 23.94 36.21 14.10
N THR A 223 25.16 36.55 13.67
CA THR A 223 26.38 35.82 14.06
C THR A 223 26.62 35.94 15.57
N GLU A 224 26.49 37.16 16.12
CA GLU A 224 26.63 37.40 17.56
C GLU A 224 25.55 36.67 18.36
N LEU A 225 24.29 36.77 17.94
CA LEU A 225 23.15 36.10 18.59
C LEU A 225 23.31 34.58 18.59
N THR A 226 23.73 34.01 17.46
CA THR A 226 23.96 32.57 17.32
C THR A 226 25.12 32.12 18.21
N SER A 227 26.23 32.86 18.23
CA SER A 227 27.37 32.61 19.12
C SER A 227 26.95 32.67 20.60
N ALA A 228 26.16 33.67 20.99
CA ALA A 228 25.61 33.80 22.33
C ALA A 228 24.73 32.60 22.71
N ALA A 229 23.88 32.14 21.79
CA ALA A 229 23.05 30.95 22.00
C ALA A 229 23.89 29.68 22.19
N TYR A 230 24.95 29.46 21.39
CA TYR A 230 25.90 28.35 21.60
C TYR A 230 26.63 28.47 22.96
N GLY A 231 27.03 29.68 23.34
CA GLY A 231 27.65 29.96 24.63
C GLY A 231 26.72 29.63 25.80
N ALA A 232 25.45 30.00 25.71
CA ALA A 232 24.44 29.68 26.72
C ALA A 232 24.12 28.18 26.76
N MET A 233 23.99 27.54 25.59
CA MET A 233 23.72 26.11 25.44
C MET A 233 24.75 25.22 26.15
N SER A 234 26.04 25.59 26.07
CA SER A 234 27.13 24.85 26.72
C SER A 234 27.13 24.95 28.25
N ARG A 235 26.42 25.93 28.82
CA ARG A 235 26.30 26.14 30.27
C ARG A 235 25.07 25.46 30.87
N VAL A 236 24.08 25.09 30.05
CA VAL A 236 22.88 24.39 30.53
C VAL A 236 23.28 23.00 31.04
N ASP A 237 22.71 22.64 32.19
CA ASP A 237 22.92 21.38 32.89
C ASP A 237 22.73 20.14 32.00
N ASP A 238 23.40 19.04 32.38
CA ASP A 238 23.35 17.76 31.67
C ASP A 238 21.98 17.06 31.76
N ALA A 239 21.07 17.59 32.59
CA ALA A 239 19.67 17.22 32.58
C ALA A 239 19.05 17.33 31.17
N LEU A 240 19.48 18.31 30.37
CA LEU A 240 19.12 18.43 28.96
C LEU A 240 20.25 17.86 28.08
N SER A 241 19.96 16.78 27.36
CA SER A 241 21.00 16.11 26.57
C SER A 241 21.59 17.04 25.51
N LEU A 242 22.84 16.83 25.12
CA LEU A 242 23.48 17.61 24.04
C LEU A 242 22.67 17.55 22.73
N ARG A 243 22.04 16.41 22.47
CA ARG A 243 21.16 16.21 21.30
C ARG A 243 19.90 17.08 21.38
N ASP A 244 19.25 17.13 22.53
CA ASP A 244 18.07 17.98 22.75
C ASP A 244 18.42 19.46 22.62
N ARG A 245 19.54 19.88 23.23
CA ARG A 245 20.10 21.23 23.10
C ARG A 245 20.33 21.63 21.64
N ALA A 246 20.98 20.75 20.87
CA ALA A 246 21.24 20.98 19.44
C ALA A 246 19.94 21.03 18.60
N LEU A 247 18.93 20.23 18.95
CA LEU A 247 17.61 20.23 18.31
C LEU A 247 16.84 21.53 18.60
N LEU A 248 16.87 22.01 19.84
CA LEU A 248 16.24 23.29 20.20
C LEU A 248 16.86 24.46 19.45
N LEU A 249 18.18 24.47 19.30
CA LEU A 249 18.86 25.48 18.51
C LEU A 249 18.54 25.36 17.01
N ASP A 250 18.51 24.15 16.45
CA ASP A 250 18.10 23.91 15.06
C ASP A 250 16.67 24.44 14.80
N MET A 251 15.75 24.20 15.73
CA MET A 251 14.37 24.70 15.64
C MET A 251 14.33 26.22 15.57
N HIS A 252 15.00 26.92 16.48
CA HIS A 252 14.91 28.39 16.52
C HIS A 252 15.59 29.02 15.31
N LEU A 253 16.60 28.34 14.73
CA LEU A 253 17.30 28.79 13.54
C LEU A 253 16.55 28.53 12.23
N ARG A 254 15.84 27.41 12.12
CA ARG A 254 15.21 26.95 10.86
C ARG A 254 13.69 26.91 10.91
N GLY A 255 13.10 27.32 12.02
CA GLY A 255 11.69 27.12 12.32
C GLY A 255 11.35 25.68 12.69
N ARG A 256 10.13 25.53 13.22
CA ARG A 256 9.54 24.23 13.58
C ARG A 256 9.40 23.34 12.35
N PRO A 257 9.83 22.07 12.38
CA PRO A 257 9.70 21.13 11.26
C PRO A 257 8.35 21.17 10.54
N ARG A 258 7.23 21.24 11.26
CA ARG A 258 5.87 21.27 10.66
C ARG A 258 5.50 22.56 9.94
N HIS A 259 6.18 23.66 10.23
CA HIS A 259 5.94 24.96 9.59
C HIS A 259 6.90 25.24 8.44
N ARG A 260 7.77 24.28 8.11
CA ARG A 260 8.66 24.41 6.95
C ARG A 260 7.84 24.14 5.68
N SER A 261 8.14 24.88 4.62
CA SER A 261 7.56 24.69 3.28
C SER A 261 7.66 23.23 2.81
N ASP A 262 8.75 22.56 3.19
CA ASP A 262 9.00 21.17 2.82
C ASP A 262 7.93 20.24 3.43
N PHE A 263 7.51 20.48 4.67
CA PHE A 263 6.50 19.64 5.33
C PHE A 263 5.13 19.79 4.67
N GLU A 264 4.71 21.04 4.38
CA GLU A 264 3.47 21.29 3.65
C GLU A 264 3.51 20.63 2.26
N GLY A 265 4.66 20.72 1.59
CA GLY A 265 4.93 20.01 0.35
C GLY A 265 4.75 18.51 0.50
N TRP A 266 5.44 17.87 1.44
CA TRP A 266 5.36 16.41 1.67
C TRP A 266 3.95 15.96 2.04
N ALA A 267 3.22 16.72 2.86
CA ALA A 267 1.85 16.41 3.22
C ALA A 267 0.90 16.51 2.02
N ALA A 268 1.05 17.55 1.18
CA ALA A 268 0.26 17.70 -0.04
C ALA A 268 0.58 16.60 -1.07
N GLU A 269 1.87 16.27 -1.25
CA GLU A 269 2.32 15.17 -2.09
C GLU A 269 1.76 13.82 -1.61
N LEU A 270 1.75 13.56 -0.30
CA LEU A 270 1.17 12.36 0.31
C LEU A 270 -0.32 12.23 -0.02
N GLU A 271 -1.12 13.28 0.19
CA GLU A 271 -2.55 13.26 -0.10
C GLU A 271 -2.85 13.08 -1.59
N ARG A 272 -2.01 13.66 -2.45
CA ARG A 272 -2.11 13.45 -3.91
C ARG A 272 -1.78 12.01 -4.28
N ALA A 273 -0.68 11.46 -3.76
CA ALA A 273 -0.27 10.08 -4.00
C ALA A 273 -1.31 9.07 -3.51
N ARG A 274 -1.94 9.31 -2.35
CA ARG A 274 -3.05 8.50 -1.83
C ARG A 274 -4.24 8.49 -2.77
N SER A 275 -4.65 9.69 -3.22
CA SER A 275 -5.78 9.84 -4.14
C SER A 275 -5.53 9.12 -5.46
N GLU A 276 -4.30 9.25 -5.99
CA GLU A 276 -3.88 8.58 -7.21
C GLU A 276 -3.82 7.05 -7.02
N PHE A 277 -3.28 6.57 -5.90
CA PHE A 277 -3.23 5.14 -5.59
C PHE A 277 -4.64 4.52 -5.59
N VAL A 278 -5.59 5.18 -4.91
CA VAL A 278 -6.98 4.71 -4.86
C VAL A 278 -7.62 4.72 -6.25
N ARG A 279 -7.33 5.73 -7.08
CA ARG A 279 -7.83 5.81 -8.46
C ARG A 279 -7.31 4.65 -9.29
N VAL A 280 -5.99 4.46 -9.35
CA VAL A 280 -5.34 3.38 -10.12
C VAL A 280 -5.77 2.00 -9.61
N ALA A 281 -5.88 1.80 -8.29
CA ALA A 281 -6.36 0.56 -7.70
C ALA A 281 -7.81 0.23 -8.10
N ARG A 282 -8.68 1.24 -8.18
CA ARG A 282 -10.06 1.06 -8.64
C ARG A 282 -10.15 0.72 -10.11
N ASP A 283 -9.34 1.39 -10.94
CA ASP A 283 -9.28 1.11 -12.38
C ASP A 283 -8.79 -0.34 -12.62
N GLU A 284 -7.76 -0.79 -11.90
CA GLU A 284 -7.23 -2.16 -11.98
C GLU A 284 -8.26 -3.20 -11.52
N LEU A 285 -8.93 -2.99 -10.39
CA LEU A 285 -9.93 -3.93 -9.87
C LEU A 285 -11.24 -3.93 -10.68
N GLY A 286 -11.59 -2.78 -11.28
CA GLY A 286 -12.81 -2.58 -12.06
C GLY A 286 -12.71 -2.98 -13.52
N SER A 287 -11.49 -3.10 -14.06
CA SER A 287 -11.23 -3.58 -15.42
C SER A 287 -11.71 -5.01 -15.57
N THR A 288 -12.94 -5.19 -16.08
CA THR A 288 -13.39 -6.50 -16.55
C THR A 288 -12.48 -6.92 -17.69
N PRO A 289 -11.87 -8.13 -17.65
CA PRO A 289 -11.05 -8.60 -18.76
C PRO A 289 -11.90 -8.54 -20.02
N SER A 290 -11.45 -7.80 -21.02
CA SER A 290 -12.08 -7.75 -22.33
C SER A 290 -12.13 -9.18 -22.86
N THR A 291 -13.36 -9.74 -22.90
CA THR A 291 -13.66 -11.08 -23.43
C THR A 291 -13.27 -11.21 -24.88
#